data_AF-A0A529Q7E2-F1
#
_entry.id   AF-A0A529Q7E2-F1
#
_cell.length_a   1.000
_cell.length_b   1.000
_cell.length_c   1.000
_cell.angle_alpha   90.00
_cell.angle_beta   90.00
_cell.angle_gamma   90.00
#
_symmetry.space_group_name_H-M   'P 1'
#
loop_
_entity.id
_entity.type
_entity.pdbx_description
1 polymer ?
#
loop_
_entity_poly.entity_id
_entity_poly.type
_entity_poly.pdbx_seq_one_letter_code
_entity_poly.pdbx_strand_id
1 'polypeptide(L)'
;MQSIKRFIPASFVVLWATGFIGARYAMPWAEPFTFLAIRFVIAAILFAGLAVLLGSRKATRDEALHATMAGVLMHGVYLGAVFWAIHRGMPAGFSALIVGLQPLITAVL
;
A
#
# COMPACT_ATOMS: atom_id res chain seq x y z
N MET A 1 20.55 -18.64 0.26
CA MET A 1 19.55 -17.70 -0.29
C MET A 1 18.11 -18.23 -0.34
N GLN A 2 17.86 -19.55 -0.44
CA GLN A 2 16.50 -20.13 -0.42
C GLN A 2 15.73 -19.91 0.90
N SER A 3 16.40 -19.98 2.06
CA SER A 3 15.72 -19.77 3.36
C SER A 3 15.13 -18.37 3.55
N ILE A 4 15.79 -17.33 3.04
CA ILE A 4 15.33 -15.94 3.26
C ILE A 4 14.05 -15.63 2.47
N LYS A 5 13.91 -16.22 1.28
CA LYS A 5 12.74 -16.03 0.42
C LYS A 5 11.46 -16.58 1.06
N ARG A 6 11.58 -17.60 1.93
CA ARG A 6 10.43 -18.17 2.68
C ARG A 6 9.84 -17.20 3.69
N PHE A 7 10.61 -16.22 4.18
CA PHE A 7 10.12 -15.24 5.15
C PHE A 7 9.45 -14.02 4.49
N ILE A 8 9.63 -13.79 3.18
CA ILE A 8 9.08 -12.63 2.48
C ILE A 8 7.56 -12.50 2.66
N PRO A 9 6.74 -13.56 2.49
CA PRO A 9 5.29 -13.44 2.67
C PRO A 9 4.90 -13.07 4.10
N ALA A 10 5.55 -13.68 5.11
CA ALA A 10 5.28 -13.39 6.51
C ALA A 10 5.65 -11.93 6.86
N SER A 11 6.82 -11.47 6.42
CA SER A 11 7.25 -10.09 6.60
C SER A 11 6.32 -9.11 5.90
N PHE A 12 5.86 -9.44 4.69
CA PHE A 12 4.89 -8.63 3.97
C PHE A 12 3.59 -8.49 4.75
N VAL A 13 3.03 -9.57 5.28
CA VAL A 13 1.80 -9.54 6.09
C VAL A 13 1.98 -8.65 7.32
N VAL A 14 3.09 -8.79 8.04
CA VAL A 14 3.38 -7.98 9.24
C VAL A 14 3.48 -6.50 8.87
N LEU A 15 4.31 -6.16 7.87
CA LEU A 15 4.50 -4.77 7.43
C LEU A 15 3.21 -4.17 6.89
N TRP A 16 2.42 -4.94 6.13
CA TRP A 16 1.15 -4.49 5.57
C TRP A 16 0.11 -4.22 6.65
N ALA A 17 -0.03 -5.11 7.63
CA ALA A 17 -0.98 -4.95 8.74
C ALA A 17 -0.74 -3.67 9.55
N THR A 18 0.51 -3.21 9.66
CA THR A 18 0.82 -1.93 10.34
C THR A 18 0.12 -0.73 9.69
N GLY A 19 -0.23 -0.80 8.40
CA GLY A 19 -0.95 0.25 7.71
C GLY A 19 -2.34 0.52 8.32
N PHE A 20 -3.05 -0.52 8.77
CA PHE A 20 -4.36 -0.39 9.41
C PHE A 20 -4.24 0.12 10.86
N ILE A 21 -3.16 -0.25 11.54
CA ILE A 21 -2.81 0.30 12.86
C ILE A 21 -2.56 1.80 12.72
N GLY A 22 -1.72 2.20 11.76
CA GLY A 22 -1.45 3.59 11.43
C GLY A 22 -2.73 4.36 11.06
N ALA A 23 -3.61 3.76 10.25
CA ALA A 23 -4.90 4.35 9.93
C ALA A 23 -5.72 4.63 11.20
N ARG A 24 -5.90 3.62 12.07
CA ARG A 24 -6.65 3.77 13.33
C ARG A 24 -6.12 4.91 14.19
N TYR A 25 -4.80 5.04 14.31
CA TYR A 25 -4.20 6.08 15.13
C TYR A 25 -4.21 7.46 14.47
N ALA A 26 -4.12 7.53 13.14
CA ALA A 26 -4.02 8.80 12.42
C ALA A 26 -5.38 9.44 12.12
N MET A 27 -6.44 8.65 11.88
CA MET A 27 -7.74 9.19 11.43
C MET A 27 -8.40 10.19 12.39
N PRO A 28 -8.19 10.16 13.73
CA PRO A 28 -8.68 11.22 14.62
C PRO A 28 -7.96 12.57 14.46
N TRP A 29 -6.77 12.59 13.87
CA TRP A 29 -5.88 13.76 13.84
C TRP A 29 -5.60 14.29 12.43
N ALA A 30 -5.87 13.50 11.39
CA ALA A 30 -5.55 13.84 10.02
C ALA A 30 -6.66 13.42 9.06
N GLU A 31 -6.88 14.24 8.04
CA GLU A 31 -7.73 13.89 6.91
C GLU A 31 -7.12 12.71 6.12
N PRO A 32 -7.94 11.74 5.67
CA PRO A 32 -7.45 10.48 5.10
C PRO A 32 -6.59 10.70 3.85
N PHE A 33 -7.01 11.59 2.95
CA PHE A 33 -6.31 11.83 1.69
C PHE A 33 -4.99 12.59 1.90
N THR A 34 -4.97 13.57 2.79
CA THR A 34 -3.75 14.31 3.15
C THR A 34 -2.72 13.38 3.81
N PHE A 35 -3.17 12.51 4.72
CA PHE A 35 -2.32 11.50 5.35
C PHE A 35 -1.71 10.55 4.30
N LEU A 36 -2.54 10.02 3.38
CA LEU A 36 -2.07 9.13 2.33
C LEU A 36 -1.13 9.84 1.34
N ALA A 37 -1.43 11.09 0.96
CA ALA A 37 -0.59 11.87 0.05
C ALA A 37 0.82 12.04 0.61
N ILE A 38 0.95 12.48 1.88
CA ILE A 38 2.24 12.61 2.55
C ILE A 38 2.96 11.25 2.61
N ARG A 39 2.24 10.20 3.03
CA ARG A 39 2.79 8.85 3.12
C ARG A 39 3.36 8.35 1.79
N PHE A 40 2.64 8.57 0.68
CA PHE A 40 3.09 8.12 -0.64
C PHE A 40 4.16 9.03 -1.26
N VAL A 41 4.19 10.33 -0.96
CA VAL A 41 5.33 11.19 -1.34
C VAL A 41 6.61 10.71 -0.65
N ILE A 42 6.55 10.42 0.65
CA ILE A 42 7.69 9.86 1.39
C ILE A 42 8.13 8.53 0.76
N ALA A 43 7.19 7.63 0.49
CA ALA A 43 7.49 6.35 -0.16
C ALA A 43 8.13 6.54 -1.55
N ALA A 44 7.62 7.48 -2.35
CA ALA A 44 8.15 7.78 -3.68
C ALA A 44 9.60 8.29 -3.60
N ILE A 45 9.92 9.17 -2.65
CA ILE A 45 11.30 9.66 -2.42
C ILE A 45 12.22 8.50 -2.02
N LEU A 46 11.79 7.65 -1.08
CA LEU A 46 12.59 6.50 -0.64
C LEU A 46 12.85 5.51 -1.79
N PHE A 47 11.84 5.17 -2.57
CA PHE A 47 11.99 4.26 -3.71
C PHE A 47 12.79 4.89 -4.86
N ALA A 48 12.66 6.20 -5.10
CA ALA A 48 13.50 6.90 -6.07
C ALA A 48 14.97 6.87 -5.67
N GLY A 49 15.27 7.14 -4.39
CA GLY A 49 16.63 7.01 -3.84
C GLY A 49 17.18 5.59 -3.97
N LEU A 50 16.37 4.58 -3.62
CA LEU A 50 16.75 3.18 -3.77
C LEU A 50 17.02 2.79 -5.23
N ALA A 51 16.20 3.27 -6.18
CA ALA A 51 16.39 3.00 -7.60
C ALA A 51 17.71 3.59 -8.13
N VAL A 52 18.09 4.79 -7.66
CA VAL A 52 19.39 5.40 -7.99
C VAL A 52 20.54 4.58 -7.38
N LEU A 53 20.45 4.20 -6.10
CA LEU A 53 21.48 3.43 -5.40
C LEU A 53 21.73 2.05 -6.03
N LEU A 54 20.68 1.40 -6.54
CA LEU A 54 20.76 0.10 -7.19
C LEU A 54 21.14 0.18 -8.67
N GLY A 55 21.26 1.39 -9.24
CA GLY A 55 21.54 1.56 -10.67
C GLY A 55 20.42 1.01 -11.57
N SER A 56 19.17 1.10 -11.12
CA SER A 56 18.02 0.54 -11.83
C SER A 56 17.85 1.16 -13.22
N ARG A 57 17.51 0.31 -14.21
CA ARG A 57 17.14 0.76 -15.55
C ARG A 57 15.92 1.69 -15.50
N LYS A 58 15.91 2.72 -16.34
CA LYS A 58 14.73 3.56 -16.58
C LYS A 58 13.62 2.75 -17.24
N ALA A 59 12.41 2.85 -16.70
CA ALA A 59 11.22 2.26 -17.30
C ALA A 59 10.94 2.86 -18.68
N THR A 60 10.42 2.05 -19.60
CA THR A 60 9.86 2.54 -20.85
C THR A 60 8.57 3.33 -20.59
N ARG A 61 8.12 4.11 -21.58
CA ARG A 61 6.87 4.87 -21.46
C ARG A 61 5.67 3.96 -21.19
N ASP A 62 5.61 2.81 -21.85
CA ASP A 62 4.50 1.86 -21.69
C ASP A 62 4.54 1.18 -20.31
N GLU A 63 5.72 0.75 -19.85
CA GLU A 63 5.90 0.22 -18.49
C GLU A 63 5.46 1.25 -17.44
N ALA A 64 5.86 2.51 -17.61
CA ALA A 64 5.50 3.60 -16.71
C ALA A 64 3.99 3.87 -16.71
N LEU A 65 3.31 3.83 -17.86
CA LEU A 65 1.88 4.03 -17.97
C LEU A 65 1.09 2.89 -17.27
N HIS A 66 1.45 1.64 -17.54
CA HIS A 66 0.83 0.49 -16.89
C HIS A 66 1.04 0.52 -15.36
N ALA A 67 2.27 0.80 -14.92
CA ALA A 67 2.58 0.92 -13.50
C ALA A 67 1.83 2.08 -12.83
N THR A 68 1.70 3.22 -13.53
CA THR A 68 0.93 4.37 -13.03
C THR A 68 -0.54 4.01 -12.88
N MET A 69 -1.14 3.34 -13.88
CA MET A 69 -2.54 2.93 -13.83
C MET A 69 -2.79 1.94 -12.69
N ALA A 70 -1.94 0.93 -12.54
CA ALA A 70 -2.01 0.00 -11.42
C ALA A 70 -1.83 0.72 -10.07
N GLY A 71 -0.87 1.64 -9.98
CA GLY A 71 -0.60 2.43 -8.78
C GLY A 71 -1.78 3.33 -8.40
N VAL A 72 -2.43 3.99 -9.35
CA VAL A 72 -3.62 4.82 -9.11
C VAL A 72 -4.76 3.97 -8.56
N LEU A 73 -5.00 2.79 -9.15
CA LEU A 73 -6.06 1.90 -8.69
C LEU A 73 -5.77 1.34 -7.28
N MET A 74 -4.55 0.89 -7.02
CA MET A 74 -4.17 0.27 -5.75
C MET A 74 -3.96 1.30 -4.64
N HIS A 75 -3.20 2.35 -4.87
CA HIS A 75 -2.80 3.29 -3.82
C HIS A 75 -3.71 4.52 -3.73
N GLY A 76 -4.29 4.94 -4.86
CA GLY A 76 -5.24 6.04 -4.89
C GLY A 76 -6.65 5.59 -4.55
N VAL A 77 -7.28 4.84 -5.46
CA VAL A 77 -8.70 4.46 -5.36
C VAL A 77 -8.94 3.50 -4.20
N TYR A 78 -8.25 2.36 -4.20
CA TYR A 78 -8.48 1.31 -3.21
C TYR A 78 -8.10 1.75 -1.79
N LEU A 79 -6.85 2.16 -1.55
CA LEU A 79 -6.44 2.61 -0.21
C LEU A 79 -7.12 3.91 0.22
N GLY A 80 -7.40 4.82 -0.72
CA GLY A 80 -8.16 6.03 -0.44
C GLY A 80 -9.56 5.73 0.07
N ALA A 81 -10.30 4.83 -0.59
CA ALA A 81 -11.62 4.40 -0.15
C ALA A 81 -11.60 3.72 1.23
N VAL A 82 -10.59 2.88 1.48
CA VAL A 82 -10.41 2.21 2.79
C VAL A 82 -10.17 3.23 3.90
N PHE A 83 -9.23 4.15 3.72
CA PHE A 83 -8.92 5.17 4.74
C PHE A 83 -10.08 6.14 4.95
N TRP A 84 -10.78 6.50 3.87
CA TRP A 84 -12.00 7.30 3.96
C TRP A 84 -13.08 6.58 4.78
N ALA A 85 -13.32 5.29 4.56
CA ALA A 85 -14.28 4.52 5.33
C ALA A 85 -13.90 4.46 6.83
N ILE A 86 -12.61 4.25 7.13
CA ILE A 86 -12.11 4.24 8.52
C ILE A 86 -12.32 5.61 9.18
N HIS A 87 -12.00 6.70 8.47
CA HIS A 87 -12.24 8.06 8.94
C HIS A 87 -13.73 8.35 9.19
N ARG A 88 -14.63 7.74 8.41
CA ARG A 88 -16.09 7.82 8.59
C ARG A 88 -16.65 6.90 9.68
N GLY A 89 -15.79 6.28 10.49
CA GLY A 89 -16.17 5.49 11.67
C GLY A 89 -16.11 3.98 11.47
N MET A 90 -15.68 3.47 10.31
CA MET A 90 -15.46 2.04 10.13
C MET A 90 -14.30 1.56 11.03
N PRO A 91 -14.49 0.52 11.85
CA PRO A 91 -13.38 -0.04 12.62
C PRO A 91 -12.27 -0.55 11.70
N ALA A 92 -11.04 -0.06 11.91
CA ALA A 92 -9.88 -0.43 11.08
C ALA A 92 -9.63 -1.96 11.02
N GLY A 93 -9.91 -2.68 12.11
CA GLY A 93 -9.81 -4.14 12.14
C GLY A 93 -10.82 -4.82 11.23
N PHE A 94 -12.05 -4.31 11.14
CA PHE A 94 -13.07 -4.85 10.24
C PHE A 94 -12.70 -4.56 8.78
N SER A 95 -12.24 -3.34 8.47
CA SER A 95 -11.67 -3.03 7.15
C SER A 95 -10.51 -3.97 6.79
N ALA A 96 -9.62 -4.28 7.74
CA ALA A 96 -8.51 -5.20 7.53
C ALA A 96 -8.97 -6.64 7.23
N LEU A 97 -10.05 -7.11 7.88
CA LEU A 97 -10.63 -8.43 7.59
C LEU A 97 -11.21 -8.49 6.17
N ILE A 98 -11.98 -7.48 5.76
CA ILE A 98 -12.53 -7.39 4.39
C ILE A 98 -11.39 -7.40 3.37
N VAL A 99 -10.39 -6.55 3.58
CA VAL A 99 -9.20 -6.47 2.73
C VAL A 99 -8.42 -7.78 2.72
N GLY A 100 -8.34 -8.47 3.85
CA GLY A 100 -7.69 -9.76 3.98
C GLY A 100 -8.31 -10.86 3.13
N LEU A 101 -9.51 -10.65 2.57
CA LEU A 101 -10.13 -11.55 1.59
C LEU A 101 -9.59 -11.38 0.17
N GLN A 102 -8.83 -10.31 -0.13
CA GLN A 102 -8.26 -10.09 -1.46
C GLN A 102 -7.51 -11.30 -2.02
N PRO A 103 -6.63 -12.00 -1.27
CA PRO A 103 -5.95 -13.18 -1.79
C PRO A 103 -6.90 -14.32 -2.19
N LEU A 104 -8.01 -14.48 -1.46
CA LEU A 104 -9.04 -15.46 -1.79
C LEU A 104 -9.76 -15.08 -3.09
N ILE A 105 -10.13 -13.80 -3.24
CA ILE A 105 -10.75 -13.29 -4.45
C ILE A 105 -9.80 -13.46 -5.65
N THR A 106 -8.52 -13.11 -5.49
CA THR A 106 -7.48 -13.28 -6.51
C THR A 106 -7.24 -14.75 -6.86
N ALA A 107 -7.44 -15.69 -5.94
CA ALA A 107 -7.28 -17.12 -6.23
C ALA A 107 -8.43 -17.70 -7.08
N VAL A 108 -9.60 -17.05 -7.08
CA VAL A 108 -10.81 -17.51 -7.80
C VAL A 108 -10.97 -16.80 -9.16
N LEU A 109 -10.38 -15.61 -9.33
CA LEU A 109 -10.30 -14.88 -10.60
C LEU A 109 -9.18 -15.41 -11.49
#